data_AF-A0A2E4N4Q4-F1
#
_entry.id   AF-A0A2E4N4Q4-F1
#
_cell.length_a   1.000
_cell.length_b   1.000
_cell.length_c   1.000
_cell.angle_alpha   90.00
_cell.angle_beta   90.00
_cell.angle_gamma   90.00
#
_symmetry.space_group_name_H-M   'P 1'
#
loop_
_entity.id
_entity.type
_entity.pdbx_description
1 polymer ?
#
loop_
_entity_poly.entity_id
_entity_poly.type
_entity_poly.pdbx_seq_one_letter_code
_entity_poly.pdbx_strand_id
1 'polypeptide(L)'
;MALADSHQKIGIRKGGVPGGVHPDKALSKELSEMYNADPDLIRPVPLDIFSTHVKPVRAGMGRISKENFKWGIPWDSPWAIHPNNNVDKLIPILEEMKEENWAEHQKFCDDYPNILEDSISRAGSLQGSHLTVEMFPDADELRQKWYIEIERGVLPDAEGDIRAGWSHKQMEEYKAAAKKQTERYARKAVITLLSEVRAPIENIVDKAARYEGGRSGRFVTKTFIGNVHDVVDKMIPMNLADDPEIESLRKEIIDGICDLDPKDLREDKDALKEAGKKAQAIVQKTDKIINRVGQFGAGLAL
;
A
#
# COMPACT_ATOMS: atom_id res chain seq x y z
N MET A 1 -5.76 -27.42 -4.83
CA MET A 1 -6.99 -26.87 -4.19
C MET A 1 -7.26 -25.56 -4.91
N ALA A 2 -8.50 -25.27 -5.32
CA ALA A 2 -8.73 -24.03 -6.07
C ALA A 2 -8.37 -22.83 -5.18
N LEU A 3 -7.79 -21.78 -5.77
CA LEU A 3 -7.47 -20.55 -5.02
C LEU A 3 -8.70 -19.98 -4.30
N ALA A 4 -9.88 -20.14 -4.90
CA ALA A 4 -11.16 -19.73 -4.31
C ALA A 4 -11.51 -20.44 -3.00
N ASP A 5 -11.00 -21.65 -2.76
CA ASP A 5 -11.27 -22.42 -1.53
C ASP A 5 -10.36 -22.01 -0.37
N SER A 6 -9.17 -21.50 -0.70
CA SER A 6 -8.12 -21.21 0.28
C SER A 6 -7.92 -19.72 0.55
N HIS A 7 -8.43 -18.84 -0.33
CA HIS A 7 -8.21 -17.40 -0.26
C HIS A 7 -9.48 -16.58 -0.50
N GLN A 8 -9.47 -15.36 0.03
CA GLN A 8 -10.50 -14.33 -0.16
C GLN A 8 -9.86 -13.02 -0.58
N LYS A 9 -10.65 -12.17 -1.23
CA LYS A 9 -10.25 -10.79 -1.51
C LYS A 9 -10.74 -9.88 -0.38
N ILE A 10 -9.86 -9.03 0.14
CA ILE A 10 -10.22 -7.98 1.09
C ILE A 10 -9.92 -6.63 0.45
N GLY A 11 -10.95 -5.78 0.35
CA GLY A 11 -10.87 -4.47 -0.27
C GLY A 11 -11.11 -3.38 0.77
N ILE A 12 -10.35 -2.28 0.69
CA ILE A 12 -10.59 -1.10 1.52
C ILE A 12 -11.10 0.01 0.61
N ARG A 13 -12.41 0.29 0.67
CA ARG A 13 -12.99 1.49 0.05
C ARG A 13 -12.98 2.61 1.06
N LYS A 14 -12.69 3.82 0.58
CA LYS A 14 -12.58 4.98 1.45
C LYS A 14 -13.06 6.24 0.76
N GLY A 15 -13.75 7.08 1.52
CA GLY A 15 -14.16 8.40 1.10
C GLY A 15 -12.99 9.37 1.04
N GLY A 16 -13.04 10.29 0.09
CA GLY A 16 -12.10 11.41 0.08
C GLY A 16 -12.52 12.44 1.11
N VAL A 17 -11.70 12.66 2.14
CA VAL A 17 -11.88 13.84 3.00
C VAL A 17 -11.36 15.07 2.24
N PRO A 18 -12.20 16.10 1.99
CA PRO A 18 -11.83 17.27 1.19
C PRO A 18 -10.54 17.95 1.66
N GLY A 19 -9.80 18.55 0.73
CA GLY A 19 -8.73 19.48 1.06
C GLY A 19 -9.29 20.78 1.62
N GLY A 20 -8.54 21.41 2.53
CA GLY A 20 -8.84 22.76 3.03
C GLY A 20 -8.30 23.87 2.15
N VAL A 21 -7.80 23.53 0.96
CA VAL A 21 -7.23 24.48 0.02
C VAL A 21 -8.34 25.07 -0.84
N HIS A 22 -8.56 26.37 -0.71
CA HIS A 22 -9.42 27.13 -1.60
C HIS A 22 -8.61 28.20 -2.34
N PRO A 23 -8.70 28.28 -3.68
CA PRO A 23 -8.05 29.36 -4.42
C PRO A 23 -8.78 30.68 -4.23
N ASP A 24 -8.05 31.74 -3.86
CA ASP A 24 -8.60 33.11 -3.82
C ASP A 24 -8.42 33.78 -5.18
N LYS A 25 -9.41 33.59 -6.07
CA LYS A 25 -9.38 34.13 -7.43
C LYS A 25 -9.47 35.66 -7.47
N ALA A 26 -10.13 36.27 -6.48
CA ALA A 26 -10.29 37.72 -6.42
C ALA A 26 -8.98 38.39 -6.02
N LEU A 27 -8.27 37.89 -5.01
CA LEU A 27 -6.91 38.35 -4.68
C LEU A 27 -5.95 38.16 -5.85
N SER A 28 -6.09 37.06 -6.59
CA SER A 28 -5.24 36.77 -7.76
C SER A 28 -5.47 37.78 -8.89
N LYS A 29 -6.72 38.22 -9.07
CA LYS A 29 -7.09 39.28 -10.01
C LYS A 29 -6.54 40.64 -9.56
N GLU A 30 -6.67 40.97 -8.28
CA GLU A 30 -6.10 42.20 -7.71
C GLU A 30 -4.57 42.26 -7.89
N LEU A 31 -3.87 41.14 -7.66
CA LEU A 31 -2.43 41.04 -7.88
C LEU A 31 -2.06 41.22 -9.37
N SER A 32 -2.85 40.65 -10.29
CA SER A 32 -2.66 40.83 -11.73
C SER A 32 -2.79 42.30 -12.14
N GLU A 33 -3.81 42.99 -11.63
CA GLU A 33 -4.03 44.41 -11.87
C GLU A 33 -2.92 45.28 -11.25
N MET A 34 -2.51 44.97 -10.00
CA MET A 34 -1.48 45.72 -9.28
C MET A 34 -0.10 45.65 -9.94
N TYR A 35 0.25 44.49 -10.49
CA TYR A 35 1.56 44.27 -11.12
C TYR A 35 1.54 44.35 -12.65
N ASN A 36 0.40 44.73 -13.25
CA ASN A 36 0.20 44.77 -14.71
C ASN A 36 0.68 43.48 -15.40
N ALA A 37 0.37 42.34 -14.78
CA ALA A 37 0.78 41.02 -15.21
C ALA A 37 -0.40 40.30 -15.88
N ASP A 38 -0.10 39.41 -16.83
CA ASP A 38 -1.10 38.56 -17.45
C ASP A 38 -1.82 37.68 -16.39
N PRO A 39 -3.15 37.77 -16.26
CA PRO A 39 -3.93 36.96 -15.32
C PRO A 39 -3.70 35.45 -15.48
N ASP A 40 -3.44 34.97 -16.70
CA ASP A 40 -3.23 33.54 -16.98
C ASP A 40 -1.85 33.05 -16.49
N LEU A 41 -0.92 33.97 -16.22
CA LEU A 41 0.39 33.68 -15.66
C LEU A 41 0.41 33.72 -14.11
N ILE A 42 -0.64 34.24 -13.48
CA ILE A 42 -0.76 34.31 -12.02
C ILE A 42 -1.52 33.09 -11.52
N ARG A 43 -0.82 32.22 -10.78
CA ARG A 43 -1.48 31.10 -10.09
C ARG A 43 -2.30 31.64 -8.93
N PRO A 44 -3.52 31.11 -8.71
CA PRO A 44 -4.31 31.51 -7.57
C PRO A 44 -3.57 31.26 -6.27
N VAL A 45 -3.55 32.24 -5.37
CA VAL A 45 -2.96 32.07 -4.03
C VAL A 45 -3.79 31.00 -3.30
N PRO A 46 -3.24 29.80 -3.04
CA PRO A 46 -3.97 28.75 -2.36
C PRO A 46 -3.92 29.04 -0.87
N LEU A 47 -5.07 29.29 -0.27
CA LEU A 47 -5.19 29.39 1.19
C LEU A 47 -5.64 28.04 1.73
N ASP A 48 -4.82 27.45 2.60
CA ASP A 48 -5.09 26.18 3.24
C ASP A 48 -5.64 26.41 4.66
N ILE A 49 -6.94 26.20 4.83
CA ILE A 49 -7.64 26.51 6.08
C ILE A 49 -7.54 25.37 7.10
N PHE A 50 -7.54 24.12 6.63
CA PHE A 50 -7.70 22.97 7.52
C PHE A 50 -6.95 21.69 7.10
N SER A 51 -6.13 21.69 6.03
CA SER A 51 -5.49 20.44 5.60
C SER A 51 -4.46 19.90 6.59
N THR A 52 -3.87 20.76 7.43
CA THR A 52 -3.00 20.36 8.55
C THR A 52 -3.79 19.61 9.63
N HIS A 53 -5.01 20.05 9.92
CA HIS A 53 -5.89 19.47 10.94
C HIS A 53 -6.48 18.13 10.52
N VAL A 54 -6.73 17.93 9.21
CA VAL A 54 -7.26 16.66 8.68
C VAL A 54 -6.17 15.63 8.33
N LYS A 55 -4.90 16.02 8.40
CA LYS A 55 -3.75 15.15 8.12
C LYS A 55 -3.73 13.87 8.97
N PRO A 56 -4.03 13.90 10.28
CA PRO A 56 -4.07 12.69 11.10
C PRO A 56 -5.13 11.69 10.62
N VAL A 57 -6.34 12.18 10.30
CA VAL A 57 -7.42 11.36 9.72
C VAL A 57 -6.94 10.68 8.43
N ARG A 58 -6.40 11.46 7.48
CA ARG A 58 -5.86 10.91 6.21
C ARG A 58 -4.74 9.90 6.43
N ALA A 59 -3.88 10.14 7.41
CA ALA A 59 -2.82 9.22 7.78
C ALA A 59 -3.39 7.90 8.32
N GLY A 60 -4.43 7.95 9.17
CA GLY A 60 -5.14 6.76 9.65
C GLY A 60 -5.79 5.96 8.52
N MET A 61 -6.48 6.61 7.60
CA MET A 61 -7.00 5.96 6.38
C MET A 61 -5.89 5.28 5.56
N GLY A 62 -4.70 5.90 5.49
CA GLY A 62 -3.52 5.32 4.86
C GLY A 62 -2.96 4.12 5.62
N ARG A 63 -2.95 4.16 6.96
CA ARG A 63 -2.52 3.04 7.82
C ARG A 63 -3.41 1.81 7.63
N ILE A 64 -4.73 1.98 7.54
CA ILE A 64 -5.68 0.87 7.30
C ILE A 64 -5.37 0.16 5.99
N SER A 65 -5.18 0.92 4.89
CA SER A 65 -4.79 0.31 3.60
C SER A 65 -3.45 -0.43 3.70
N LYS A 66 -2.47 0.13 4.41
CA LYS A 66 -1.16 -0.52 4.61
C LYS A 66 -1.26 -1.80 5.44
N GLU A 67 -2.09 -1.81 6.48
CA GLU A 67 -2.30 -3.02 7.28
C GLU A 67 -2.96 -4.10 6.43
N ASN A 68 -3.94 -3.77 5.56
CA ASN A 68 -4.48 -4.72 4.61
C ASN A 68 -3.38 -5.36 3.73
N PHE A 69 -2.52 -4.55 3.10
CA PHE A 69 -1.42 -5.07 2.27
C PHE A 69 -0.28 -5.73 3.08
N LYS A 70 -0.23 -5.54 4.39
CA LYS A 70 0.73 -6.25 5.23
C LYS A 70 0.36 -7.73 5.36
N TRP A 71 -0.93 -8.04 5.42
CA TRP A 71 -1.45 -9.40 5.61
C TRP A 71 -1.83 -10.10 4.30
N GLY A 72 -1.77 -9.40 3.17
CA GLY A 72 -2.21 -9.87 1.86
C GLY A 72 -1.27 -9.41 0.75
N ILE A 73 -1.60 -9.79 -0.48
CA ILE A 73 -0.89 -9.29 -1.67
C ILE A 73 -1.86 -8.51 -2.54
N PRO A 74 -1.46 -7.38 -3.15
CA PRO A 74 -2.29 -6.71 -4.14
C PRO A 74 -2.76 -7.65 -5.26
N TRP A 75 -4.07 -7.73 -5.48
CA TRP A 75 -4.67 -8.58 -6.54
C TRP A 75 -5.11 -7.72 -7.74
N ASP A 76 -6.13 -6.91 -7.52
CA ASP A 76 -6.61 -5.86 -8.42
C ASP A 76 -7.11 -4.69 -7.56
N SER A 77 -6.92 -3.43 -7.95
CA SER A 77 -7.34 -2.31 -7.08
C SER A 77 -8.87 -2.32 -6.90
N PRO A 78 -9.43 -2.21 -5.67
CA PRO A 78 -8.79 -1.95 -4.37
C PRO A 78 -8.49 -3.20 -3.51
N TRP A 79 -8.56 -4.39 -4.09
CA TRP A 79 -8.46 -5.69 -3.45
C TRP A 79 -7.02 -6.18 -3.22
N ALA A 80 -6.82 -6.76 -2.05
CA ALA A 80 -5.71 -7.66 -1.76
C ALA A 80 -6.24 -9.09 -1.62
N ILE A 81 -5.46 -10.08 -2.02
CA ILE A 81 -5.75 -11.50 -1.79
C ILE A 81 -5.17 -11.92 -0.43
N HIS A 82 -5.96 -12.66 0.34
CA HIS A 82 -5.62 -13.13 1.68
C HIS A 82 -5.97 -14.62 1.83
N PRO A 83 -5.07 -15.40 2.45
CA PRO A 83 -5.36 -16.73 2.95
C PRO A 83 -6.52 -16.70 3.95
N ASN A 84 -7.45 -17.65 3.86
CA ASN A 84 -8.65 -17.68 4.70
C ASN A 84 -8.33 -17.68 6.21
N ASN A 85 -7.27 -18.39 6.62
CA ASN A 85 -6.82 -18.45 8.01
C ASN A 85 -6.30 -17.11 8.57
N ASN A 86 -5.94 -16.15 7.70
CA ASN A 86 -5.48 -14.83 8.09
C ASN A 86 -6.63 -13.83 8.18
N VAL A 87 -7.70 -14.03 7.40
CA VAL A 87 -8.83 -13.08 7.32
C VAL A 87 -9.51 -12.92 8.68
N ASP A 88 -9.72 -14.01 9.43
CA ASP A 88 -10.38 -13.96 10.74
C ASP A 88 -9.58 -13.17 11.78
N LYS A 89 -8.26 -13.07 11.62
CA LYS A 89 -7.38 -12.24 12.45
C LYS A 89 -7.33 -10.80 11.97
N LEU A 90 -7.36 -10.59 10.67
CA LEU A 90 -7.21 -9.28 10.03
C LEU A 90 -8.45 -8.40 10.21
N ILE A 91 -9.65 -8.95 10.01
CA ILE A 91 -10.88 -8.14 10.04
C ILE A 91 -11.08 -7.39 11.36
N PRO A 92 -10.93 -8.01 12.55
CA PRO A 92 -11.03 -7.29 13.81
C PRO A 92 -10.04 -6.12 13.92
N ILE A 93 -8.79 -6.32 13.47
CA ILE A 93 -7.76 -5.28 13.47
C ILE A 93 -8.18 -4.10 12.58
N LEU A 94 -8.69 -4.40 11.37
CA LEU A 94 -9.10 -3.35 10.44
C LEU A 94 -10.32 -2.57 10.94
N GLU A 95 -11.29 -3.25 11.57
CA GLU A 95 -12.46 -2.59 12.16
C GLU A 95 -12.06 -1.70 13.35
N GLU A 96 -11.17 -2.16 14.24
CA GLU A 96 -10.62 -1.35 15.34
C GLU A 96 -9.93 -0.08 14.79
N MET A 97 -9.04 -0.23 13.81
CA MET A 97 -8.36 0.92 13.18
C MET A 97 -9.34 1.89 12.50
N LYS A 98 -10.45 1.37 11.96
CA LYS A 98 -11.51 2.18 11.35
C LYS A 98 -12.29 2.96 12.41
N GLU A 99 -12.62 2.33 13.54
CA GLU A 99 -13.29 3.00 14.67
C GLU A 99 -12.40 4.10 15.26
N GLU A 100 -11.10 3.84 15.46
CA GLU A 100 -10.13 4.84 15.90
C GLU A 100 -10.06 6.03 14.94
N ASN A 101 -10.01 5.76 13.63
CA ASN A 101 -9.95 6.82 12.63
C ASN A 101 -11.26 7.61 12.52
N TRP A 102 -12.40 6.96 12.75
CA TRP A 102 -13.69 7.64 12.84
C TRP A 102 -13.72 8.60 14.03
N ALA A 103 -13.28 8.18 15.22
CA ALA A 103 -13.22 9.05 16.38
C ALA A 103 -12.31 10.26 16.15
N GLU A 104 -11.18 10.07 15.45
CA GLU A 104 -10.29 11.15 15.03
C GLU A 104 -10.96 12.12 14.05
N HIS A 105 -11.76 11.59 13.11
CA HIS A 105 -12.55 12.41 12.18
C HIS A 105 -13.67 13.18 12.87
N GLN A 106 -14.37 12.56 13.83
CA GLN A 106 -15.40 13.24 14.63
C GLN A 106 -14.80 14.40 15.41
N LYS A 107 -13.67 14.19 16.07
CA LYS A 107 -12.95 15.26 16.78
C LYS A 107 -12.60 16.42 15.84
N PHE A 108 -12.09 16.12 14.65
CA PHE A 108 -11.82 17.14 13.64
C PHE A 108 -13.08 17.92 13.26
N CYS A 109 -14.21 17.24 13.01
CA CYS A 109 -15.48 17.88 12.67
C CYS A 109 -16.07 18.72 13.82
N ASP A 110 -15.86 18.31 15.07
CA ASP A 110 -16.31 19.05 16.25
C ASP A 110 -15.47 20.33 16.46
N ASP A 111 -14.16 20.26 16.21
CA ASP A 111 -13.25 21.41 16.28
C ASP A 111 -13.32 22.31 15.02
N TYR A 112 -13.91 21.81 13.93
CA TYR A 112 -13.89 22.46 12.62
C TYR A 112 -14.45 23.89 12.59
N PRO A 113 -15.59 24.22 13.23
CA PRO A 113 -16.08 25.59 13.27
C PRO A 113 -15.06 26.58 13.85
N ASN A 114 -14.35 26.20 14.92
CA ASN A 114 -13.32 27.03 15.53
C ASN A 114 -12.08 27.14 14.63
N ILE A 115 -11.68 26.04 13.98
CA ILE A 115 -10.56 26.02 13.02
C ILE A 115 -10.86 26.97 11.85
N LEU A 116 -12.09 26.93 11.34
CA LEU A 116 -12.54 27.76 10.22
C LEU A 116 -12.54 29.24 10.60
N GLU A 117 -13.11 29.60 11.75
CA GLU A 117 -13.14 30.98 12.26
C GLU A 117 -11.74 31.54 12.49
N ASP A 118 -10.86 30.80 13.19
CA ASP A 118 -9.47 31.21 13.45
C ASP A 118 -8.65 31.34 12.16
N SER A 119 -8.79 30.39 11.24
CA SER A 119 -8.11 30.46 9.94
C SER A 119 -8.62 31.60 9.06
N ILE A 120 -9.93 31.90 9.05
CA ILE A 120 -10.47 33.07 8.34
C ILE A 120 -10.00 34.37 9.01
N SER A 121 -9.98 34.44 10.34
CA SER A 121 -9.45 35.60 11.07
C SER A 121 -7.99 35.87 10.74
N ARG A 122 -7.15 34.82 10.73
CA ARG A 122 -5.75 34.92 10.28
C ARG A 122 -5.65 35.29 8.81
N ALA A 123 -6.47 34.74 7.93
CA ALA A 123 -6.49 35.09 6.52
C ALA A 123 -6.93 36.55 6.30
N GLY A 124 -7.86 37.06 7.09
CA GLY A 124 -8.31 38.46 7.11
C GLY A 124 -7.27 39.45 7.64
N SER A 125 -6.17 38.97 8.25
CA SER A 125 -5.00 39.81 8.54
C SER A 125 -4.13 40.08 7.30
N LEU A 126 -4.30 39.30 6.22
CA LEU A 126 -3.87 39.70 4.87
C LEU A 126 -4.96 40.61 4.30
N GLN A 127 -4.76 41.92 4.39
CA GLN A 127 -5.67 42.94 3.85
C GLN A 127 -6.03 42.61 2.38
N GLY A 128 -7.20 42.01 2.14
CA GLY A 128 -7.70 41.68 0.79
C GLY A 128 -8.17 40.24 0.56
N SER A 129 -8.14 39.33 1.56
CA SER A 129 -8.74 38.00 1.34
C SER A 129 -10.26 38.08 1.21
N HIS A 130 -10.80 37.49 0.14
CA HIS A 130 -12.24 37.44 -0.16
C HIS A 130 -12.91 36.16 0.35
N LEU A 131 -12.25 35.44 1.26
CA LEU A 131 -12.75 34.19 1.80
C LEU A 131 -13.87 34.43 2.80
N THR A 132 -14.98 33.72 2.62
CA THR A 132 -16.09 33.68 3.57
C THR A 132 -16.35 32.26 4.06
N VAL A 133 -17.03 32.13 5.20
CA VAL A 133 -17.36 30.83 5.82
C VAL A 133 -18.13 29.94 4.84
N GLU A 134 -19.02 30.53 4.03
CA GLU A 134 -19.89 29.84 3.07
C GLU A 134 -19.14 29.22 1.89
N MET A 135 -17.88 29.59 1.67
CA MET A 135 -17.04 28.97 0.63
C MET A 135 -16.51 27.59 1.05
N PHE A 136 -16.69 27.21 2.32
CA PHE A 136 -16.21 25.97 2.89
C PHE A 136 -17.38 25.06 3.28
N PRO A 137 -17.21 23.72 3.22
CA PRO A 137 -18.25 22.80 3.66
C PRO A 137 -18.54 23.02 5.15
N ASP A 138 -19.77 22.77 5.58
CA ASP A 138 -20.08 22.73 7.00
C ASP A 138 -19.54 21.43 7.66
N ALA A 139 -19.62 21.36 8.99
CA ALA A 139 -19.13 20.20 9.73
C ALA A 139 -19.92 18.92 9.38
N ASP A 140 -21.21 19.01 9.08
CA ASP A 140 -22.06 17.86 8.76
C ASP A 140 -21.74 17.31 7.37
N GLU A 141 -21.50 18.18 6.39
CA GLU A 141 -20.99 17.79 5.06
C GLU A 141 -19.65 17.06 5.18
N LEU A 142 -18.75 17.54 6.06
CA LEU A 142 -17.46 16.88 6.31
C LEU A 142 -17.64 15.53 6.99
N ARG A 143 -18.57 15.40 7.95
CA ARG A 143 -18.92 14.11 8.59
C ARG A 143 -19.40 13.10 7.55
N GLN A 144 -20.29 13.50 6.64
CA GLN A 144 -20.87 12.61 5.61
C GLN A 144 -19.86 12.16 4.54
N LYS A 145 -18.80 12.94 4.29
CA LYS A 145 -17.77 12.59 3.30
C LYS A 145 -16.78 11.53 3.78
N TRP A 146 -16.65 11.34 5.08
CA TRP A 146 -15.81 10.27 5.60
C TRP A 146 -16.56 8.95 5.50
N TYR A 147 -15.90 7.95 4.93
CA TYR A 147 -16.30 6.56 5.09
C TYR A 147 -15.08 5.68 4.89
N ILE A 148 -15.10 4.53 5.56
CA ILE A 148 -14.20 3.41 5.29
C ILE A 148 -15.06 2.15 5.29
N GLU A 149 -15.03 1.44 4.17
CA GLU A 149 -15.69 0.15 4.00
C GLU A 149 -14.64 -0.94 3.82
N ILE A 150 -14.74 -1.96 4.66
CA ILE A 150 -13.94 -3.18 4.55
C ILE A 150 -14.81 -4.20 3.82
N GLU A 151 -14.48 -4.45 2.56
CA GLU A 151 -15.25 -5.34 1.69
C GLU A 151 -14.60 -6.73 1.65
N ARG A 152 -15.43 -7.76 1.71
CA ARG A 152 -15.03 -9.14 1.39
C ARG A 152 -15.49 -9.48 -0.02
N GLY A 153 -14.56 -9.93 -0.85
CA GLY A 153 -14.79 -10.39 -2.20
C GLY A 153 -14.41 -11.87 -2.36
N VAL A 154 -15.11 -12.56 -3.25
CA VAL A 154 -14.75 -13.92 -3.66
C VAL A 154 -13.78 -13.89 -4.82
N LEU A 155 -12.87 -14.85 -4.86
CA LEU A 155 -12.09 -15.11 -6.07
C LEU A 155 -13.00 -15.80 -7.10
N PRO A 156 -12.85 -15.50 -8.41
CA PRO A 156 -13.58 -16.21 -9.44
C PRO A 156 -13.26 -17.71 -9.38
N ASP A 157 -14.26 -18.53 -9.14
CA ASP A 157 -14.21 -19.98 -9.37
C ASP A 157 -14.92 -20.27 -10.69
N ALA A 158 -14.14 -20.42 -11.76
CA ALA A 158 -14.68 -20.67 -13.08
C ALA A 158 -15.52 -21.98 -13.13
N GLU A 159 -15.16 -23.00 -12.35
CA GLU A 159 -15.86 -24.28 -12.38
C GLU A 159 -17.10 -24.29 -11.50
N GLY A 160 -17.08 -23.55 -10.38
CA GLY A 160 -18.20 -23.41 -9.46
C GLY A 160 -19.19 -22.28 -9.76
N ASP A 161 -18.89 -21.36 -10.68
CA ASP A 161 -19.82 -20.26 -11.05
C ASP A 161 -21.01 -20.78 -11.86
N ILE A 162 -22.21 -20.65 -11.29
CA ILE A 162 -23.49 -21.02 -11.91
C ILE A 162 -24.24 -19.74 -12.27
N ARG A 163 -24.49 -19.50 -13.57
CA ARG A 163 -25.24 -18.34 -14.06
C ARG A 163 -26.55 -18.73 -14.73
N ALA A 164 -27.66 -18.34 -14.11
CA ALA A 164 -28.98 -18.61 -14.64
C ALA A 164 -29.21 -17.88 -15.98
N GLY A 165 -29.79 -18.59 -16.95
CA GLY A 165 -30.13 -18.05 -18.27
C GLY A 165 -28.98 -17.96 -19.28
N TRP A 166 -27.77 -18.39 -18.90
CA TRP A 166 -26.64 -18.46 -19.82
C TRP A 166 -26.66 -19.76 -20.63
N SER A 167 -26.40 -19.67 -21.93
CA SER A 167 -26.17 -20.85 -22.77
C SER A 167 -24.85 -21.54 -22.42
N HIS A 168 -24.72 -22.82 -22.78
CA HIS A 168 -23.48 -23.57 -22.58
C HIS A 168 -22.26 -22.88 -23.20
N LYS A 169 -22.41 -22.34 -24.43
CA LYS A 169 -21.34 -21.59 -25.10
C LYS A 169 -20.91 -20.35 -24.32
N GLN A 170 -21.85 -19.57 -23.79
CA GLN A 170 -21.54 -18.39 -22.98
C GLN A 170 -20.84 -18.76 -21.68
N MET A 171 -21.23 -19.88 -21.06
CA MET A 171 -20.55 -20.40 -19.88
C MET A 171 -19.12 -20.80 -20.19
N GLU A 172 -18.87 -21.55 -21.27
CA GLU A 172 -17.50 -21.94 -21.68
C GLU A 172 -16.61 -20.74 -22.00
N GLU A 173 -17.13 -19.74 -22.72
CA GLU A 173 -16.41 -18.50 -23.00
C GLU A 173 -16.05 -17.73 -21.72
N TYR A 174 -16.98 -17.68 -20.76
CA TYR A 174 -16.72 -17.07 -19.46
C TYR A 174 -15.70 -17.83 -18.63
N LYS A 175 -15.79 -19.17 -18.57
CA LYS A 175 -14.82 -20.00 -17.86
C LYS A 175 -13.40 -19.77 -18.38
N ALA A 176 -13.24 -19.77 -19.70
CA ALA A 176 -11.96 -19.48 -20.34
C ALA A 176 -11.45 -18.06 -20.00
N ALA A 177 -12.33 -17.06 -20.04
CA ALA A 177 -11.98 -15.68 -19.69
C ALA A 177 -11.61 -15.51 -18.21
N ALA A 178 -12.40 -16.08 -17.30
CA ALA A 178 -12.21 -16.04 -15.86
C ALA A 178 -10.91 -16.75 -15.44
N LYS A 179 -10.61 -17.91 -16.03
CA LYS A 179 -9.34 -18.62 -15.80
C LYS A 179 -8.15 -17.77 -16.24
N LYS A 180 -8.19 -17.22 -17.45
CA LYS A 180 -7.14 -16.34 -17.98
C LYS A 180 -6.94 -15.09 -17.11
N GLN A 181 -8.03 -14.50 -16.62
CA GLN A 181 -7.97 -13.34 -15.73
C GLN A 181 -7.35 -13.69 -14.37
N THR A 182 -7.75 -14.81 -13.79
CA THR A 182 -7.23 -15.31 -12.50
C THR A 182 -5.75 -15.65 -12.60
N GLU A 183 -5.32 -16.35 -13.64
CA GLU A 183 -3.90 -16.63 -13.90
C GLU A 183 -3.08 -15.34 -14.03
N ARG A 184 -3.60 -14.34 -14.73
CA ARG A 184 -2.93 -13.04 -14.89
C ARG A 184 -2.73 -12.34 -13.55
N TYR A 185 -3.76 -12.30 -12.69
CA TYR A 185 -3.65 -11.67 -11.39
C TYR A 185 -2.77 -12.48 -10.43
N ALA A 186 -2.85 -13.81 -10.44
CA ALA A 186 -1.98 -14.67 -9.67
C ALA A 186 -0.51 -14.46 -10.04
N ARG A 187 -0.18 -14.40 -11.34
CA ARG A 187 1.17 -14.05 -11.82
C ARG A 187 1.65 -12.71 -11.28
N LYS A 188 0.80 -11.68 -11.38
CA LYS A 188 1.11 -10.34 -10.87
C LYS A 188 1.35 -10.37 -9.36
N ALA A 189 0.49 -11.05 -8.60
CA ALA A 189 0.60 -11.20 -7.16
C ALA A 189 1.92 -11.90 -6.76
N VAL A 190 2.26 -13.01 -7.43
CA VAL A 190 3.54 -13.71 -7.23
C VAL A 190 4.74 -12.81 -7.54
N ILE A 191 4.72 -12.06 -8.64
CA ILE A 191 5.79 -11.11 -8.97
C ILE A 191 5.91 -10.01 -7.91
N THR A 192 4.78 -9.49 -7.42
CA THR A 192 4.77 -8.49 -6.34
C THR A 192 5.38 -9.07 -5.07
N LEU A 193 4.98 -10.26 -4.64
CA LEU A 193 5.57 -10.96 -3.49
C LEU A 193 7.09 -11.11 -3.65
N LEU A 194 7.54 -11.62 -4.79
CA LEU A 194 8.97 -11.83 -5.04
C LEU A 194 9.74 -10.51 -5.08
N SER A 195 9.13 -9.43 -5.56
CA SER A 195 9.73 -8.08 -5.54
C SER A 195 9.84 -7.53 -4.11
N GLU A 196 8.82 -7.75 -3.28
CA GLU A 196 8.84 -7.40 -1.85
C GLU A 196 9.91 -8.21 -1.10
N VAL A 197 10.11 -9.49 -1.45
CA VAL A 197 11.20 -10.33 -0.89
C VAL A 197 12.56 -9.84 -1.36
N ARG A 198 12.69 -9.49 -2.64
CA ARG A 198 13.95 -9.05 -3.25
C ARG A 198 14.49 -7.78 -2.60
N ALA A 199 13.64 -6.80 -2.31
CA ALA A 199 14.04 -5.48 -1.83
C ALA A 199 14.88 -5.49 -0.53
N PRO A 200 14.47 -6.14 0.58
CA PRO A 200 15.29 -6.19 1.79
C PRO A 200 16.59 -6.98 1.59
N ILE A 201 16.60 -7.99 0.71
CA ILE A 201 17.80 -8.80 0.43
C ILE A 201 18.80 -8.05 -0.45
N GLU A 202 18.33 -7.28 -1.44
CA GLU A 202 19.17 -6.38 -2.24
C GLU A 202 19.83 -5.31 -1.38
N ASN A 203 19.11 -4.80 -0.37
CA ASN A 203 19.73 -3.90 0.60
C ASN A 203 20.94 -4.55 1.31
N ILE A 204 20.91 -5.86 1.59
CA ILE A 204 22.07 -6.59 2.18
C ILE A 204 23.27 -6.53 1.22
N VAL A 205 23.05 -6.79 -0.06
CA VAL A 205 24.08 -6.72 -1.10
C VAL A 205 24.70 -5.32 -1.15
N ASP A 206 23.86 -4.29 -1.24
CA ASP A 206 24.29 -2.89 -1.29
C ASP A 206 25.11 -2.48 -0.06
N LYS A 207 24.69 -2.92 1.13
CA LYS A 207 25.41 -2.61 2.37
C LYS A 207 26.73 -3.35 2.45
N ALA A 208 26.78 -4.63 2.08
CA ALA A 208 28.02 -5.41 2.06
C ALA A 208 29.05 -4.81 1.10
N ALA A 209 28.61 -4.29 -0.05
CA ALA A 209 29.49 -3.64 -1.03
C ALA A 209 30.08 -2.30 -0.54
N ARG A 210 29.32 -1.52 0.23
CA ARG A 210 29.71 -0.18 0.71
C ARG A 210 30.41 -0.18 2.07
N TYR A 211 30.55 -1.33 2.72
CA TYR A 211 31.11 -1.40 4.07
C TYR A 211 32.64 -1.36 4.07
N GLU A 212 33.19 -0.23 4.52
CA GLU A 212 34.65 -0.03 4.58
C GLU A 212 35.25 -0.41 5.95
N GLY A 213 34.44 -0.47 7.02
CA GLY A 213 34.84 -0.85 8.39
C GLY A 213 34.73 0.29 9.41
N GLY A 214 34.47 -0.02 10.69
CA GLY A 214 34.53 0.92 11.82
C GLY A 214 33.19 1.25 12.51
N ARG A 215 33.26 1.76 13.76
CA ARG A 215 32.09 2.08 14.63
C ARG A 215 31.14 3.17 14.09
N SER A 216 31.54 3.91 13.06
CA SER A 216 30.64 4.82 12.32
C SER A 216 29.64 4.06 11.42
N GLY A 217 29.80 2.74 11.27
CA GLY A 217 28.93 1.82 10.54
C GLY A 217 27.58 1.57 11.22
N ARG A 218 26.78 2.63 11.48
CA ARG A 218 25.38 2.56 11.93
C ARG A 218 24.42 1.81 10.98
N PHE A 219 24.93 1.12 9.96
CA PHE A 219 24.20 0.74 8.74
C PHE A 219 23.56 -0.65 8.76
N VAL A 220 24.02 -1.58 9.60
CA VAL A 220 23.40 -2.91 9.75
C VAL A 220 22.59 -2.90 11.04
N THR A 221 21.31 -2.59 11.01
CA THR A 221 20.46 -2.53 12.23
C THR A 221 19.77 -3.85 12.52
N LYS A 222 19.26 -4.06 13.74
CA LYS A 222 18.39 -5.21 14.05
C LYS A 222 17.19 -5.29 13.11
N THR A 223 16.71 -4.13 12.64
CA THR A 223 15.65 -4.02 11.63
C THR A 223 16.05 -4.60 10.26
N PHE A 224 17.33 -4.78 9.99
CA PHE A 224 17.82 -5.21 8.68
C PHE A 224 17.45 -6.67 8.38
N ILE A 225 17.71 -7.57 9.33
CA ILE A 225 17.33 -8.98 9.23
C ILE A 225 15.85 -9.17 9.61
N GLY A 226 15.33 -8.37 10.55
CA GLY A 226 13.90 -8.37 10.88
C GLY A 226 13.01 -8.13 9.65
N ASN A 227 13.39 -7.17 8.80
CA ASN A 227 12.65 -6.92 7.56
C ASN A 227 12.69 -8.11 6.58
N VAL A 228 13.72 -8.95 6.60
CA VAL A 228 13.76 -10.16 5.76
C VAL A 228 12.81 -11.21 6.30
N HIS A 229 12.83 -11.47 7.62
CA HIS A 229 11.89 -12.37 8.30
C HIS A 229 10.45 -12.01 7.98
N ASP A 230 10.09 -10.72 8.12
CA ASP A 230 8.72 -10.23 7.89
C ASP A 230 8.19 -10.57 6.49
N VAL A 231 9.05 -10.63 5.46
CA VAL A 231 8.63 -10.95 4.10
C VAL A 231 8.70 -12.45 3.82
N VAL A 232 9.67 -13.16 4.39
CA VAL A 232 9.81 -14.62 4.27
C VAL A 232 8.63 -15.35 4.89
N ASP A 233 8.13 -14.87 6.04
CA ASP A 233 6.95 -15.45 6.70
C ASP A 233 5.69 -15.33 5.84
N LYS A 234 5.61 -14.31 4.99
CA LYS A 234 4.51 -14.16 4.02
C LYS A 234 4.61 -15.13 2.86
N MET A 235 5.80 -15.64 2.52
CA MET A 235 5.99 -16.49 1.34
C MET A 235 5.24 -17.82 1.43
N ILE A 236 5.07 -18.40 2.63
CA ILE A 236 4.37 -19.68 2.80
C ILE A 236 2.91 -19.55 2.38
N PRO A 237 2.08 -18.75 3.07
CA PRO A 237 0.66 -18.74 2.76
C PRO A 237 0.35 -18.03 1.44
N MET A 238 1.32 -17.30 0.87
CA MET A 238 1.16 -16.59 -0.40
C MET A 238 1.79 -17.28 -1.61
N ASN A 239 2.27 -18.52 -1.46
CA ASN A 239 2.67 -19.33 -2.60
C ASN A 239 1.42 -19.86 -3.32
N LEU A 240 0.72 -18.96 -4.01
CA LEU A 240 -0.62 -19.16 -4.57
C LEU A 240 -0.76 -20.36 -5.53
N ALA A 241 0.35 -20.86 -6.07
CA ALA A 241 0.39 -21.97 -7.01
C ALA A 241 1.18 -23.18 -6.48
N ASP A 242 1.49 -23.21 -5.18
CA ASP A 242 2.32 -24.25 -4.55
C ASP A 242 3.64 -24.50 -5.31
N ASP A 243 4.25 -23.42 -5.82
CA ASP A 243 5.44 -23.51 -6.66
C ASP A 243 6.66 -23.98 -5.84
N PRO A 244 7.27 -25.12 -6.17
CA PRO A 244 8.39 -25.67 -5.41
C PRO A 244 9.66 -24.79 -5.49
N GLU A 245 9.84 -23.99 -6.54
CA GLU A 245 10.98 -23.06 -6.63
C GLU A 245 10.84 -21.91 -5.65
N ILE A 246 9.61 -21.41 -5.42
CA ILE A 246 9.33 -20.36 -4.43
C ILE A 246 9.58 -20.91 -3.02
N GLU A 247 9.16 -22.14 -2.74
CA GLU A 247 9.42 -22.78 -1.45
C GLU A 247 10.91 -23.08 -1.23
N SER A 248 11.63 -23.50 -2.29
CA SER A 248 13.08 -23.65 -2.25
C SER A 248 13.80 -22.31 -1.98
N LEU A 249 13.38 -21.24 -2.65
CA LEU A 249 13.90 -19.89 -2.41
C LEU A 249 13.67 -19.47 -0.95
N ARG A 250 12.47 -19.70 -0.42
CA ARG A 250 12.13 -19.38 0.98
C ARG A 250 13.09 -20.06 1.97
N LYS A 251 13.31 -21.36 1.82
CA LYS A 251 14.24 -22.12 2.67
C LYS A 251 15.67 -21.59 2.57
N GLU A 252 16.14 -21.30 1.37
CA GLU A 252 17.48 -20.72 1.17
C GLU A 252 17.62 -19.34 1.82
N ILE A 253 16.57 -18.51 1.83
CA ILE A 253 16.60 -17.23 2.55
C ILE A 253 16.69 -17.47 4.06
N ILE A 254 15.92 -18.43 4.59
CA ILE A 254 15.94 -18.75 6.02
C ILE A 254 17.35 -19.20 6.43
N ASP A 255 17.86 -20.25 5.79
CA ASP A 255 19.14 -20.85 6.14
C ASP A 255 20.33 -19.91 5.82
N GLY A 256 20.18 -19.05 4.81
CA GLY A 256 21.25 -18.21 4.30
C GLY A 256 21.37 -16.84 4.95
N ILE A 257 20.25 -16.26 5.38
CA ILE A 257 20.15 -14.84 5.78
C ILE A 257 19.47 -14.66 7.13
N CYS A 258 18.36 -15.36 7.39
CA CYS A 258 17.55 -15.15 8.59
C CYS A 258 18.26 -15.55 9.89
N ASP A 259 19.18 -16.51 9.81
CA ASP A 259 19.96 -17.01 10.96
C ASP A 259 21.20 -16.17 11.30
N LEU A 260 21.48 -15.10 10.53
CA LEU A 260 22.62 -14.23 10.79
C LEU A 260 22.35 -13.30 11.99
N ASP A 261 23.35 -13.07 12.85
CA ASP A 261 23.24 -12.06 13.91
C ASP A 261 23.65 -10.68 13.38
N PRO A 262 22.78 -9.65 13.45
CA PRO A 262 23.14 -8.29 13.06
C PRO A 262 24.38 -7.73 13.78
N LYS A 263 24.69 -8.21 14.99
CA LYS A 263 25.89 -7.82 15.74
C LYS A 263 27.15 -8.36 15.08
N ASP A 264 27.15 -9.64 14.72
CA ASP A 264 28.30 -10.29 14.07
C ASP A 264 28.59 -9.62 12.72
N LEU A 265 27.55 -9.30 11.95
CA LEU A 265 27.68 -8.58 10.68
C LEU A 265 28.24 -7.15 10.81
N ARG A 266 28.19 -6.54 12.00
CA ARG A 266 28.81 -5.23 12.26
C ARG A 266 30.27 -5.36 12.64
N GLU A 267 30.58 -6.36 13.46
CA GLU A 267 31.89 -6.52 14.08
C GLU A 267 32.86 -7.24 13.14
N ASP A 268 32.36 -8.10 12.25
CA ASP A 268 33.13 -8.88 11.30
C ASP A 268 32.84 -8.49 9.83
N LYS A 269 33.86 -7.90 9.18
CA LYS A 269 33.80 -7.46 7.79
C LYS A 269 33.73 -8.64 6.81
N ASP A 270 34.37 -9.76 7.13
CA ASP A 270 34.37 -10.91 6.25
C ASP A 270 33.05 -11.67 6.35
N ALA A 271 32.46 -11.76 7.55
CA ALA A 271 31.09 -12.26 7.73
C ALA A 271 30.07 -11.44 6.90
N LEU A 272 30.17 -10.11 6.91
CA LEU A 272 29.29 -9.25 6.10
C LEU A 272 29.48 -9.45 4.59
N LYS A 273 30.73 -9.64 4.12
CA LYS A 273 30.99 -9.93 2.71
C LYS A 273 30.40 -11.28 2.28
N GLU A 274 30.53 -12.31 3.11
CA GLU A 274 29.94 -13.62 2.84
C GLU A 274 28.41 -13.56 2.84
N ALA A 275 27.80 -12.83 3.79
CA ALA A 275 26.37 -12.55 3.77
C ALA A 275 25.94 -11.82 2.49
N GLY A 276 26.72 -10.83 2.03
CA GLY A 276 26.50 -10.14 0.77
C GLY A 276 26.55 -11.06 -0.46
N LYS A 277 27.49 -12.01 -0.51
CA LYS A 277 27.57 -13.01 -1.59
C LYS A 277 26.36 -13.94 -1.59
N LYS A 278 25.94 -14.43 -0.42
CA LYS A 278 24.73 -15.25 -0.27
C LYS A 278 23.48 -14.48 -0.72
N ALA A 279 23.32 -13.25 -0.23
CA ALA A 279 22.23 -12.36 -0.61
C ALA A 279 22.22 -12.10 -2.12
N GLN A 280 23.38 -11.88 -2.74
CA GLN A 280 23.49 -11.67 -4.18
C GLN A 280 23.04 -12.90 -4.99
N ALA A 281 23.40 -14.11 -4.56
CA ALA A 281 22.95 -15.34 -5.20
C ALA A 281 21.43 -15.51 -5.09
N ILE A 282 20.87 -15.21 -3.92
CA ILE A 282 19.42 -15.23 -3.69
C ILE A 282 18.71 -14.21 -4.59
N VAL A 283 19.19 -12.95 -4.67
CA VAL A 283 18.62 -11.93 -5.56
C VAL A 283 18.61 -12.41 -7.01
N GLN A 284 19.71 -12.99 -7.50
CA GLN A 284 19.78 -13.53 -8.86
C GLN A 284 18.78 -14.67 -9.08
N LYS A 285 18.58 -15.53 -8.08
CA LYS A 285 17.59 -16.61 -8.14
C LYS A 285 16.17 -16.03 -8.17
N THR A 286 15.87 -15.06 -7.32
CA THR A 286 14.59 -14.34 -7.31
C THR A 286 14.31 -13.69 -8.67
N ASP A 287 15.31 -13.03 -9.27
CA ASP A 287 15.18 -12.41 -10.60
C ASP A 287 14.89 -13.45 -11.69
N LYS A 288 15.53 -14.63 -11.64
CA LYS A 288 15.23 -15.73 -12.56
C LYS A 288 13.78 -16.21 -12.41
N ILE A 289 13.29 -16.37 -11.18
CA ILE A 289 11.92 -16.79 -10.91
C ILE A 289 10.93 -15.73 -11.40
N ILE A 290 11.17 -14.44 -11.13
CA ILE A 290 10.34 -13.32 -11.61
C ILE A 290 10.28 -13.34 -13.14
N ASN A 291 11.42 -13.48 -13.82
CA ASN A 291 11.47 -13.54 -15.27
C ASN A 291 10.71 -14.75 -15.84
N ARG A 292 10.85 -15.93 -15.22
CA ARG A 292 10.10 -17.14 -15.59
C ARG A 292 8.58 -16.90 -15.46
N VAL A 293 8.13 -16.39 -14.32
CA VAL A 293 6.71 -16.11 -14.05
C VAL A 293 6.16 -15.04 -15.02
N GLY A 294 6.98 -14.05 -15.37
CA GLY A 294 6.61 -12.99 -16.32
C GLY A 294 6.56 -13.42 -17.78
N GLN A 295 7.41 -14.37 -18.21
CA GLN A 295 7.53 -14.80 -19.61
C GLN A 295 6.55 -15.91 -20.01
N PHE A 296 6.11 -16.76 -19.07
CA PHE A 296 5.27 -17.91 -19.43
C PHE A 296 3.78 -17.55 -19.54
N GLY A 297 3.30 -17.48 -20.79
CA GLY A 297 1.91 -17.26 -21.16
C GLY A 297 0.91 -18.33 -20.71
N ALA A 298 1.33 -19.52 -20.23
CA ALA A 298 0.41 -20.64 -19.97
C ALA A 298 0.82 -21.63 -18.84
N GLY A 299 1.78 -21.27 -17.98
CA GLY A 299 2.53 -22.27 -17.20
C GLY A 299 2.36 -22.28 -15.67
N LEU A 300 1.59 -21.39 -15.08
CA LEU A 300 1.19 -21.57 -13.68
C LEU A 300 -0.04 -22.46 -13.70
N ALA A 301 0.18 -23.76 -13.51
CA ALA A 301 -0.90 -24.70 -13.22
C ALA A 301 -1.45 -24.32 -11.83
N LEU A 302 -2.40 -23.39 -11.81
CA LEU A 302 -3.30 -23.13 -10.68
C LEU A 302 -4.36 -24.22 -10.63
#